data_AF-A0A4Y7JML2-F1
#
_entry.id   AF-A0A4Y7JML2-F1
#
_cell.length_a   1.000
_cell.length_b   1.000
_cell.length_c   1.000
_cell.angle_alpha   90.00
_cell.angle_beta   90.00
_cell.angle_gamma   90.00
#
_symmetry.space_group_name_H-M   'P 1'
#
loop_
_entity.id
_entity.type
_entity.pdbx_description
1 polymer ?
#
loop_
_entity_poly.entity_id
_entity_poly.type
_entity_poly.pdbx_seq_one_letter_code
_entity_poly.pdbx_strand_id
1 'polypeptide(L)'
;MNPNFRTTDPLNPVHIVSFSGARRNASQVHQLVGMRGLMLDPQGQMIDLPIQRNLREGISLPEYIISCYGARKGVVDTAVRTSDAGYLTRRLVEVVQHIVVRRTDCGTIRGISVSPRNGMMTERVHLGSADYVMVGVPLLVIWSNREKQQVLLRVNLLGNRGPI
;
A
#
# COMPACT_ATOMS: atom_id res chain seq x y z
N MET A 1 15.82 14.43 -2.54
CA MET A 1 16.71 13.28 -2.23
C MET A 1 18.13 13.80 -2.30
N ASN A 2 18.92 13.70 -1.23
CA ASN A 2 20.26 14.27 -1.19
C ASN A 2 21.17 13.53 -2.21
N PRO A 3 21.80 14.21 -3.19
CA PRO A 3 22.57 13.58 -4.26
C PRO A 3 23.78 12.79 -3.76
N ASN A 4 24.25 13.05 -2.54
CA ASN A 4 25.46 12.44 -1.97
C ASN A 4 25.36 10.92 -1.73
N PHE A 5 24.16 10.35 -1.59
CA PHE A 5 24.01 8.90 -1.41
C PHE A 5 24.22 8.10 -2.70
N ARG A 6 24.12 8.74 -3.88
CA ARG A 6 24.45 8.11 -5.17
C ARG A 6 25.94 8.13 -5.47
N THR A 7 26.69 9.02 -4.81
CA THR A 7 28.14 9.17 -4.97
C THR A 7 28.94 8.27 -4.03
N THR A 8 28.26 7.48 -3.18
CA THR A 8 28.89 6.53 -2.26
C THR A 8 29.23 5.24 -3.01
N ASP A 9 30.38 4.62 -2.69
CA ASP A 9 30.84 3.38 -3.33
C ASP A 9 29.70 2.35 -3.53
N PRO A 10 29.42 1.91 -4.76
CA PRO A 10 28.35 0.96 -5.06
C PRO A 10 28.47 -0.36 -4.29
N LEU A 11 29.70 -0.68 -3.85
CA LEU A 11 30.06 -1.88 -3.11
C LEU A 11 29.83 -1.77 -1.59
N ASN A 12 29.44 -0.61 -1.07
CA ASN A 12 29.10 -0.49 0.34
C ASN A 12 27.89 -1.39 0.64
N PRO A 13 27.99 -2.36 1.58
CA PRO A 13 26.88 -3.24 1.90
C PRO A 13 25.63 -2.48 2.36
N VAL A 14 25.78 -1.32 3.01
CA VAL A 14 24.64 -0.46 3.39
C VAL A 14 23.93 0.12 2.16
N HIS A 15 24.68 0.48 1.13
CA HIS A 15 24.14 0.95 -0.14
C HIS A 15 23.40 -0.19 -0.88
N ILE A 16 24.04 -1.36 -1.00
CA ILE A 16 23.47 -2.53 -1.66
C ILE A 16 22.13 -2.93 -1.02
N VAL A 17 22.06 -3.06 0.30
CA VAL A 17 20.82 -3.50 1.01
C VAL A 17 19.69 -2.47 0.93
N SER A 18 20.02 -1.19 0.77
CA SER A 18 19.03 -0.10 0.76
C SER A 18 18.48 0.18 -0.63
N PHE A 19 19.28 0.04 -1.69
CA PHE A 19 18.85 0.31 -3.07
C PHE A 19 18.40 -0.93 -3.83
N SER A 20 18.74 -2.14 -3.37
CA SER A 20 18.25 -3.40 -3.98
C SER A 20 16.79 -3.72 -3.65
N GLY A 21 16.14 -2.96 -2.76
CA GLY A 21 14.76 -3.22 -2.32
C GLY A 21 14.61 -4.39 -1.34
N ALA A 22 15.72 -5.02 -0.91
CA ALA A 22 15.68 -6.21 -0.07
C ALA A 22 15.13 -5.97 1.34
N ARG A 23 15.40 -4.81 1.97
CA ARG A 23 14.98 -4.57 3.37
C ARG A 23 14.98 -3.12 3.85
N ARG A 24 15.80 -2.22 3.29
CA ARG A 24 16.01 -0.89 3.87
C ARG A 24 15.39 0.24 3.07
N ASN A 25 14.91 1.24 3.81
CA ASN A 25 14.44 2.52 3.28
C ASN A 25 15.56 3.58 3.44
N ALA A 26 15.68 4.51 2.49
CA ALA A 26 16.65 5.61 2.54
C ALA A 26 16.50 6.48 3.81
N SER A 27 15.28 6.61 4.35
CA SER A 27 15.03 7.30 5.62
C SER A 27 15.68 6.62 6.82
N GLN A 28 15.72 5.28 6.85
CA GLN A 28 16.39 4.52 7.91
C GLN A 28 17.91 4.66 7.83
N VAL A 29 18.46 4.75 6.62
CA VAL A 29 19.89 5.02 6.43
C VAL A 29 20.24 6.43 6.88
N HIS A 30 19.37 7.40 6.59
CA HIS A 30 19.56 8.78 7.04
C HIS A 30 19.65 8.87 8.57
N GLN A 31 18.83 8.13 9.32
CA GLN A 31 18.91 8.14 10.80
C GLN A 31 20.19 7.53 11.38
N LEU A 32 20.93 6.73 10.60
CA LEU A 32 22.19 6.12 11.05
C LEU A 32 23.37 7.09 10.92
N VAL A 33 23.42 7.85 9.83
CA VAL A 33 24.59 8.64 9.43
C VAL A 33 24.32 10.15 9.47
N GLY A 34 23.07 10.55 9.34
CA GLY A 34 22.62 11.93 9.39
C GLY A 34 21.73 12.20 10.60
N MET A 35 21.49 13.49 10.82
CA MET A 35 20.71 13.99 11.94
C MET A 35 19.33 13.33 11.98
N ARG A 36 18.90 12.89 13.16
CA ARG A 36 17.59 12.23 13.30
C ARG A 36 16.43 13.19 13.09
N GLY A 37 16.62 14.47 13.41
CA GLY A 37 15.68 15.56 13.12
C GLY A 37 14.68 15.81 14.25
N LEU A 38 13.52 16.35 13.87
CA LEU A 38 12.46 16.71 14.80
C LEU A 38 11.66 15.48 15.24
N MET A 39 11.18 15.54 16.47
CA MET A 39 10.33 14.52 17.09
C MET A 39 8.98 15.11 17.45
N LEU A 40 7.98 14.23 17.53
CA LEU A 40 6.66 14.59 18.03
C LEU A 40 6.58 14.29 19.53
N ASP A 41 5.97 15.21 20.25
CA ASP A 41 5.53 15.01 21.62
C ASP A 41 4.38 13.96 21.67
N PRO A 42 4.07 13.31 22.81
CA PRO A 42 2.92 12.40 22.90
C PRO A 42 1.61 13.02 22.40
N GLN A 43 1.44 14.33 22.56
CA GLN A 43 0.27 15.07 22.08
C GLN A 43 0.29 15.38 20.58
N GLY A 44 1.34 14.96 19.86
CA GLY A 44 1.48 15.14 18.41
C GLY A 44 1.97 16.52 17.99
N GLN A 45 2.43 17.36 18.92
CA GLN A 45 3.08 18.62 18.61
C GLN A 45 4.54 18.39 18.21
N MET A 46 5.06 19.18 17.27
CA MET A 46 6.49 19.14 16.95
C MET A 46 7.28 19.80 18.08
N ILE A 47 8.32 19.11 18.55
CA ILE A 47 9.25 19.65 19.54
C ILE A 47 10.27 20.50 18.79
N ASP A 48 10.40 21.77 19.17
CA ASP A 48 11.27 22.75 18.48
C ASP A 48 12.77 22.42 18.56
N LEU A 49 13.18 21.54 19.48
CA LEU A 49 14.56 21.10 19.64
C LEU A 49 14.86 19.85 18.79
N PRO A 50 15.64 19.95 17.70
CA PRO A 50 15.99 18.80 16.88
C PRO A 50 17.04 17.92 17.58
N ILE A 51 16.96 16.60 17.37
CA ILE A 51 18.01 15.66 17.77
C ILE A 51 19.14 15.76 16.75
N GLN A 52 20.25 16.40 17.15
CA GLN A 52 21.39 16.68 16.27
C GLN A 52 22.28 15.46 16.05
N ARG A 53 22.34 14.58 17.05
CA ARG A 53 23.20 13.39 17.05
C ARG A 53 22.66 12.25 16.19
N ASN A 54 23.59 11.43 15.73
CA ASN A 54 23.34 10.28 14.85
C ASN A 54 23.41 8.97 15.66
N LEU A 55 22.75 7.91 15.19
CA LEU A 55 22.84 6.60 15.85
C LEU A 55 24.26 6.00 15.80
N ARG A 56 25.08 6.39 14.81
CA ARG A 56 26.50 5.99 14.75
C ARG A 56 27.37 6.65 15.82
N GLU A 57 27.10 7.91 16.15
CA GLU A 57 27.88 8.69 17.12
C GLU A 57 27.39 8.54 18.55
N GLY A 58 26.14 8.07 18.73
CA GLY A 58 25.49 7.97 20.01
C GLY A 58 24.62 9.20 20.31
N ILE A 59 23.51 8.97 21.02
CA ILE A 59 22.50 9.99 21.35
C ILE A 59 22.64 10.37 22.82
N SER A 60 22.52 11.65 23.16
CA SER A 60 22.56 12.11 24.55
C SER A 60 21.31 11.66 25.34
N LEU A 61 21.41 11.62 26.67
CA LEU A 61 20.28 11.22 27.53
C LEU A 61 18.97 12.00 27.25
N PRO A 62 18.94 13.35 27.17
CA PRO A 62 17.71 14.07 26.90
C PRO A 62 17.13 13.77 25.51
N GLU A 63 17.99 13.70 24.48
CA GLU A 63 17.57 13.35 23.11
C GLU A 63 17.02 11.92 23.03
N TYR A 64 17.59 11.00 23.81
CA TYR A 64 17.12 9.62 23.89
C TYR A 64 15.73 9.55 24.54
N ILE A 65 15.51 10.28 25.64
CA ILE A 65 14.20 10.34 26.31
C ILE A 65 13.13 10.90 25.37
N ILE A 66 13.43 11.99 24.65
CA ILE A 66 12.51 12.57 23.65
C ILE A 66 12.17 11.55 22.56
N SER A 67 13.18 10.82 22.08
CA SER A 67 12.99 9.74 21.10
C SER A 67 12.05 8.62 21.57
N CYS A 68 12.06 8.31 22.86
CA CYS A 68 11.25 7.22 23.41
C CYS A 68 9.75 7.51 23.34
N TYR A 69 9.32 8.77 23.41
CA TYR A 69 7.90 9.12 23.29
C TYR A 69 7.32 8.74 21.93
N GLY A 70 7.99 9.13 20.85
CA GLY A 70 7.59 8.77 19.48
C GLY A 70 7.63 7.26 19.24
N ALA A 71 8.67 6.58 19.72
CA ALA A 71 8.79 5.13 19.60
C ALA A 71 7.65 4.38 20.33
N ARG A 72 7.36 4.77 21.59
CA ARG A 72 6.27 4.17 22.37
C ARG A 72 4.92 4.39 21.71
N LYS A 73 4.64 5.61 21.24
CA LYS A 73 3.39 5.92 20.52
C LYS A 73 3.24 5.06 19.27
N GLY A 74 4.30 4.90 18.47
CA GLY A 74 4.29 4.04 17.29
C GLY A 74 3.98 2.56 17.62
N VAL A 75 4.54 2.02 18.71
CA VAL A 75 4.26 0.64 19.14
C VAL A 75 2.80 0.50 19.59
N VAL A 76 2.30 1.44 20.38
CA VAL A 76 0.91 1.44 20.85
C VAL A 76 -0.07 1.59 19.69
N ASP A 77 0.18 2.53 18.77
CA ASP A 77 -0.65 2.74 17.58
C ASP A 77 -0.68 1.50 16.69
N THR A 78 0.44 0.76 16.61
CA THR A 78 0.50 -0.51 15.87
C THR A 78 -0.37 -1.57 16.54
N ALA A 79 -0.36 -1.67 17.88
CA ALA A 79 -1.22 -2.59 18.61
C ALA A 79 -2.71 -2.26 18.41
N VAL A 80 -3.10 -0.98 18.51
CA VAL A 80 -4.48 -0.52 18.26
C VAL A 80 -4.91 -0.81 16.82
N ARG A 81 -4.05 -0.52 15.83
CA ARG A 81 -4.35 -0.84 14.43
C ARG A 81 -4.48 -2.34 14.18
N THR A 82 -3.75 -3.16 14.93
CA THR A 82 -3.86 -4.62 14.85
C THR A 82 -5.21 -5.10 15.37
N SER A 83 -5.70 -4.53 16.50
CA SER A 83 -7.04 -4.86 17.00
C SER A 83 -8.15 -4.41 16.05
N ASP A 84 -8.01 -3.21 15.45
CA ASP A 84 -9.02 -2.67 14.55
C ASP A 84 -9.12 -3.47 13.25
N ALA A 85 -7.97 -3.88 12.68
CA ALA A 85 -7.94 -4.75 11.50
C ALA A 85 -8.59 -6.11 11.79
N GLY A 86 -8.28 -6.72 12.94
CA GLY A 86 -8.92 -7.97 13.38
C GLY A 86 -10.43 -7.83 13.54
N TYR A 87 -10.88 -6.76 14.19
CA TYR A 87 -12.30 -6.47 14.34
C TYR A 87 -13.02 -6.28 13.00
N LEU A 88 -12.40 -5.52 12.08
CA LEU A 88 -12.97 -5.29 10.75
C LEU A 88 -13.10 -6.59 9.95
N THR A 89 -12.06 -7.42 9.93
CA THR A 89 -12.10 -8.72 9.22
C THR A 89 -13.18 -9.63 9.78
N ARG A 90 -13.35 -9.69 11.10
CA ARG A 90 -14.44 -10.45 11.75
C ARG A 90 -15.81 -9.97 11.28
N ARG A 91 -16.06 -8.65 11.30
CA ARG A 91 -17.35 -8.10 10.84
C ARG A 91 -17.62 -8.38 9.37
N LEU A 92 -16.60 -8.28 8.52
CA LEU A 92 -16.74 -8.59 7.09
C LEU A 92 -17.10 -10.06 6.88
N VAL A 93 -16.46 -10.97 7.61
CA VAL A 93 -16.77 -12.40 7.55
C VAL A 93 -18.19 -12.67 8.07
N GLU A 94 -18.60 -12.05 9.17
CA GLU A 94 -19.97 -12.19 9.71
C GLU A 94 -21.05 -11.76 8.70
N VAL A 95 -20.80 -10.73 7.87
CA VAL A 95 -21.74 -10.29 6.82
C VAL A 95 -21.74 -11.24 5.62
N VAL A 96 -20.58 -11.76 5.23
CA VAL A 96 -20.40 -12.57 4.02
C VAL A 96 -20.65 -14.08 4.27
N GLN A 97 -20.75 -14.53 5.53
CA GLN A 97 -20.82 -15.95 5.90
C GLN A 97 -21.95 -16.74 5.21
N HIS A 98 -23.04 -16.09 4.79
CA HIS A 98 -24.17 -16.71 4.12
C HIS A 98 -24.09 -16.68 2.58
N ILE A 99 -23.06 -16.06 2.01
CA ILE A 99 -22.88 -15.94 0.56
C ILE A 99 -22.14 -17.18 0.04
N VAL A 100 -22.85 -18.03 -0.71
CA VAL A 100 -22.32 -19.26 -1.31
C VAL A 100 -22.64 -19.29 -2.81
N VAL A 101 -21.64 -19.59 -3.63
CA VAL A 101 -21.83 -19.80 -5.08
C VAL A 101 -22.51 -21.16 -5.29
N ARG A 102 -23.77 -21.14 -5.73
CA ARG A 102 -24.58 -22.37 -5.93
C ARG A 102 -24.68 -22.82 -7.39
N ARG A 103 -24.43 -21.92 -8.35
CA ARG A 103 -24.55 -22.18 -9.79
C ARG A 103 -23.42 -21.48 -10.53
N THR A 104 -22.98 -22.08 -11.63
CA THR A 104 -21.89 -21.56 -12.48
C THR A 104 -22.34 -20.38 -13.33
N ASP A 105 -23.57 -20.41 -13.85
CA ASP A 105 -24.17 -19.31 -14.60
C ASP A 105 -25.57 -18.99 -14.06
N CYS A 106 -25.83 -17.70 -13.83
CA CYS A 106 -27.12 -17.18 -13.39
C CYS A 106 -27.96 -16.60 -14.53
N GLY A 107 -27.46 -16.57 -15.77
CA GLY A 107 -28.17 -16.16 -16.98
C GLY A 107 -28.52 -14.66 -17.03
N THR A 108 -27.92 -13.83 -16.17
CA THR A 108 -28.21 -12.39 -16.10
C THR A 108 -27.46 -11.61 -17.20
N ILE A 109 -28.16 -10.69 -17.85
CA ILE A 109 -27.58 -9.75 -18.82
C ILE A 109 -27.14 -8.45 -18.12
N ARG A 110 -27.52 -8.27 -16.85
CA ARG A 110 -27.20 -7.07 -16.07
C ARG A 110 -25.76 -7.13 -15.54
N GLY A 111 -25.02 -6.04 -15.73
CA GLY A 111 -23.65 -5.86 -15.22
C GLY A 111 -23.36 -4.38 -14.93
N ILE A 112 -22.24 -4.10 -14.26
CA ILE A 112 -21.80 -2.74 -13.93
C ILE A 112 -20.80 -2.29 -14.98
N SER A 113 -21.02 -1.11 -15.58
CA SER A 113 -20.05 -0.49 -16.47
C SER A 113 -18.93 0.17 -15.66
N VAL A 114 -17.69 -0.28 -15.82
CA VAL A 114 -16.51 0.34 -15.20
C VAL A 114 -15.82 1.20 -16.24
N SER A 115 -15.83 2.52 -16.04
CA SER A 115 -15.05 3.49 -16.83
C SER A 115 -13.91 4.03 -15.98
N PRO A 116 -12.71 4.26 -16.55
CA PRO A 116 -11.64 4.94 -15.84
C PRO A 116 -12.17 6.31 -15.38
N ARG A 117 -12.09 6.56 -14.07
CA ARG A 117 -12.58 7.81 -13.49
C ARG A 117 -11.58 8.91 -13.85
N ASN A 118 -11.85 9.67 -14.92
CA ASN A 118 -11.10 10.87 -15.31
C ASN A 118 -11.40 12.05 -14.38
N GLY A 119 -11.37 11.82 -13.06
CA GLY A 119 -11.49 12.88 -12.05
C GLY A 119 -10.11 13.26 -11.56
N MET A 120 -9.78 14.55 -11.61
CA MET A 120 -8.61 15.14 -10.95
C MET A 120 -8.60 14.74 -9.47
N MET A 121 -7.85 13.69 -9.14
CA MET A 121 -7.52 13.30 -7.77
C MET A 121 -6.03 13.59 -7.61
N THR A 122 -5.69 14.55 -6.75
CA THR A 122 -4.33 15.05 -6.51
C THR A 122 -3.48 14.10 -5.66
N GLU A 123 -3.71 12.79 -5.78
CA GLU A 123 -2.89 11.77 -5.14
C GLU A 123 -2.78 10.59 -6.10
N ARG A 124 -1.55 10.30 -6.54
CA ARG A 124 -1.24 9.35 -7.61
C ARG A 124 -1.52 7.91 -7.18
N VAL A 125 -2.78 7.50 -7.20
CA VAL A 125 -3.15 6.08 -7.28
C VAL A 125 -3.44 5.77 -8.74
N HIS A 126 -2.40 5.37 -9.49
CA HIS A 126 -2.59 4.78 -10.80
C HIS A 126 -3.06 3.34 -10.59
N LEU A 127 -4.34 3.13 -10.24
CA LEU A 127 -4.96 1.83 -10.50
C LEU A 127 -5.34 1.84 -11.97
N GLY A 128 -4.61 1.08 -12.78
CA GLY A 128 -4.98 0.88 -14.17
C GLY A 128 -6.35 0.23 -14.23
N SER A 129 -7.16 0.59 -15.23
CA SER A 129 -8.43 -0.12 -15.50
C SER A 129 -8.24 -1.63 -15.68
N ALA A 130 -7.03 -2.08 -16.03
CA ALA A 130 -6.65 -3.49 -16.12
C ALA A 130 -6.58 -4.20 -14.75
N ASP A 131 -6.21 -3.51 -13.67
CA ASP A 131 -6.02 -4.11 -12.35
C ASP A 131 -7.34 -4.57 -11.72
N TYR A 132 -8.43 -3.84 -11.99
CA TYR A 132 -9.79 -4.20 -11.55
C TYR A 132 -10.35 -5.43 -12.27
N VAL A 133 -9.93 -5.69 -13.51
CA VAL A 133 -10.47 -6.77 -14.35
C VAL A 133 -9.84 -8.13 -14.01
N MET A 134 -8.65 -8.14 -13.42
CA MET A 134 -7.90 -9.38 -13.12
C MET A 134 -8.32 -10.09 -11.83
N VAL A 135 -8.96 -9.39 -10.88
CA VAL A 135 -9.29 -9.96 -9.54
C VAL A 135 -10.69 -10.60 -9.51
N GLY A 136 -11.62 -10.18 -10.37
CA GLY A 136 -12.85 -10.92 -10.61
C GLY A 136 -12.57 -12.12 -11.51
N VAL A 137 -13.03 -13.32 -11.12
CA VAL A 137 -12.90 -14.58 -11.88
C VAL A 137 -12.83 -14.32 -13.40
N PRO A 138 -11.70 -14.57 -14.07
CA PRO A 138 -11.51 -14.16 -15.45
C PRO A 138 -12.32 -15.08 -16.34
N LEU A 139 -13.52 -14.65 -16.66
CA LEU A 139 -14.36 -15.34 -17.62
C LEU A 139 -15.00 -14.33 -18.56
N LEU A 140 -14.15 -13.58 -19.29
CA LEU A 140 -14.50 -13.12 -20.63
C LEU A 140 -13.38 -12.50 -21.47
N VAL A 141 -13.48 -12.78 -22.78
CA VAL A 141 -12.99 -11.98 -23.92
C VAL A 141 -13.40 -10.51 -23.76
N ILE A 142 -12.42 -9.61 -23.74
CA ILE A 142 -12.61 -8.15 -23.75
C ILE A 142 -12.92 -7.72 -25.20
N TRP A 143 -14.11 -7.19 -25.47
CA TRP A 143 -14.37 -6.43 -26.70
C TRP A 143 -14.19 -4.94 -26.40
N SER A 144 -13.09 -4.36 -26.90
CA SER A 144 -12.77 -2.94 -26.77
C SER A 144 -13.28 -2.20 -28.01
N ASN A 145 -14.32 -1.37 -27.86
CA ASN A 145 -14.74 -0.46 -28.91
C ASN A 145 -13.99 0.86 -28.80
N ARG A 146 -13.10 1.12 -29.77
CA ARG A 146 -12.26 2.33 -29.81
C ARG A 146 -13.07 3.62 -29.96
N GLU A 147 -14.31 3.57 -30.47
CA GLU A 147 -15.14 4.75 -30.69
C GLU A 147 -15.92 5.22 -29.46
N LYS A 148 -16.12 4.36 -28.45
CA LYS A 148 -16.95 4.70 -27.28
C LYS A 148 -16.23 4.71 -25.94
N GLN A 149 -14.93 4.35 -25.89
CA GLN A 149 -14.17 4.17 -24.63
C GLN A 149 -14.95 3.38 -23.56
N GLN A 150 -15.78 2.42 -23.98
CA GLN A 150 -16.57 1.58 -23.09
C GLN A 150 -16.05 0.15 -23.13
N VAL A 151 -15.67 -0.36 -21.96
CA VAL A 151 -15.32 -1.76 -21.75
C VAL A 151 -16.58 -2.46 -21.23
N LEU A 152 -17.22 -3.27 -22.08
CA LEU A 152 -18.38 -4.06 -21.71
C LEU A 152 -17.93 -5.47 -21.32
N LEU A 153 -17.99 -5.79 -20.03
CA LEU A 153 -17.75 -7.15 -19.53
C LEU A 153 -19.06 -7.95 -19.65
N ARG A 154 -19.18 -8.79 -20.67
CA ARG A 154 -20.34 -9.65 -20.95
C ARG A 154 -20.11 -11.11 -20.55
N VAL A 155 -20.20 -11.48 -19.28
CA VAL A 155 -19.96 -12.88 -18.82
C VAL A 155 -20.83 -13.87 -19.61
N ASN A 156 -20.24 -14.64 -20.53
CA ASN A 156 -20.90 -15.68 -21.31
C ASN A 156 -20.09 -16.97 -21.13
N LEU A 157 -20.61 -17.86 -20.29
CA LEU A 157 -20.00 -19.15 -19.94
C LEU A 157 -20.36 -20.28 -20.93
N LEU A 158 -20.68 -19.95 -22.18
CA LEU A 158 -21.08 -20.94 -23.19
C LEU A 158 -19.98 -21.14 -24.24
N GLY A 159 -19.03 -21.98 -23.88
CA GLY A 159 -18.30 -22.82 -24.84
C GLY A 159 -18.86 -24.24 -24.80
N ASN A 160 -19.80 -24.57 -25.69
CA ASN A 160 -19.95 -25.92 -26.25
C ASN A 160 -20.82 -25.80 -27.52
N ARG A 161 -20.25 -26.01 -28.71
CA ARG A 161 -20.02 -27.31 -29.39
C ARG A 161 -21.34 -27.98 -29.76
N GLY A 162 -21.48 -28.23 -31.07
CA GLY A 162 -22.67 -28.76 -31.73
C GLY A 162 -23.03 -30.21 -31.38
N PRO A 163 -24.10 -30.73 -32.00
CA PRO A 163 -24.78 -31.95 -31.57
C PRO A 163 -23.98 -33.20 -31.94
N ILE A 164 -23.81 -34.11 -30.98
CA ILE A 164 -23.57 -35.54 -31.17
C ILE A 164 -24.38 -36.28 -30.11
#